data_AF-A0A0M0KX54-F1
#
_entry.id   AF-A0A0M0KX54-F1
#
_cell.length_a   1.000
_cell.length_b   1.000
_cell.length_c   1.000
_cell.angle_alpha   90.00
_cell.angle_beta   90.00
_cell.angle_gamma   90.00
#
_symmetry.space_group_name_H-M   'P 1'
#
loop_
_entity.id
_entity.type
_entity.pdbx_description
1 polymer ?
#
loop_
_entity_poly.entity_id
_entity_poly.type
_entity_poly.pdbx_seq_one_letter_code
_entity_poly.pdbx_strand_id
1 'polypeptide(L)'
;MKKVMLDPGHGGKDSGAVGNSLKEKEIVLAISQYAKRFLETQYQGVEVRLTRADDRFIPLNERAQLANDWGADVFVSIHINAGGGSGFETFRSKSANDLTVTLQNTLHNEILKSMNIVSPIKDRGRQQANFLVLRQTAMPAVLTENLFIDSGDSRQLKDQAFLKATGEAHAKAIATFLKLTAVPSKGGTEVSPQKGYSTELAKAVEWAKKEGISDGQRVNEPATRGEILIMLYRALANK
;
A
#
# COMPACT_ATOMS: atom_id res chain seq x y z
N MET A 1 -4.28 -20.53 -7.95
CA MET A 1 -4.48 -19.13 -7.48
C MET A 1 -3.84 -18.99 -6.11
N LYS A 2 -3.02 -17.96 -5.90
CA LYS A 2 -2.52 -17.56 -4.59
C LYS A 2 -3.57 -16.74 -3.86
N LYS A 3 -3.78 -17.03 -2.58
CA LYS A 3 -4.83 -16.44 -1.75
C LYS A 3 -4.22 -15.46 -0.75
N VAL A 4 -4.57 -14.19 -0.86
CA VAL A 4 -4.11 -13.12 0.03
C VAL A 4 -5.23 -12.69 0.94
N MET A 5 -5.06 -12.84 2.26
CA MET A 5 -5.95 -12.26 3.24
C MET A 5 -5.36 -10.93 3.72
N LEU A 6 -6.09 -9.85 3.48
CA LEU A 6 -5.82 -8.53 4.05
C LEU A 6 -6.79 -8.32 5.21
N ASP A 7 -6.29 -7.90 6.36
CA ASP A 7 -7.08 -7.65 7.55
C ASP A 7 -7.04 -6.16 7.92
N PRO A 8 -8.02 -5.35 7.49
CA PRO A 8 -8.16 -4.00 7.98
C PRO A 8 -8.54 -4.05 9.47
N GLY A 9 -7.63 -3.59 10.34
CA GLY A 9 -7.83 -3.56 11.78
C GLY A 9 -9.13 -2.88 12.20
N HIS A 10 -9.65 -3.22 13.38
CA HIS A 10 -10.83 -2.56 13.98
C HIS A 10 -12.10 -2.65 13.12
N GLY A 11 -13.04 -1.70 13.25
CA GLY A 11 -14.27 -1.60 12.47
C GLY A 11 -15.54 -1.59 13.32
N GLY A 12 -16.61 -1.00 12.79
CA GLY A 12 -17.89 -0.86 13.46
C GLY A 12 -17.74 -0.13 14.80
N LYS A 13 -18.10 -0.81 15.89
CA LYS A 13 -18.02 -0.29 17.27
C LYS A 13 -16.60 -0.05 17.77
N ASP A 14 -15.59 -0.65 17.13
CA ASP A 14 -14.19 -0.45 17.46
C ASP A 14 -13.59 0.56 16.47
N SER A 15 -13.32 1.77 16.93
CA SER A 15 -12.71 2.82 16.09
C SER A 15 -11.23 2.58 15.82
N GLY A 16 -10.57 1.71 16.60
CA GLY A 16 -9.14 1.79 16.81
C GLY A 16 -8.73 3.11 17.44
N ALA A 17 -7.48 3.50 17.21
CA ALA A 17 -6.96 4.78 17.65
C ALA A 17 -7.70 5.95 17.00
N VAL A 18 -7.90 7.02 17.79
CA VAL A 18 -8.54 8.26 17.36
C VAL A 18 -7.62 9.42 17.70
N GLY A 19 -7.35 10.27 16.72
CA GLY A 19 -6.47 11.42 16.89
C GLY A 19 -6.54 12.33 15.67
N ASN A 20 -6.30 13.62 15.83
CA ASN A 20 -6.22 14.56 14.71
C ASN A 20 -7.45 14.57 13.76
N SER A 21 -8.65 14.30 14.29
CA SER A 21 -9.93 14.11 13.54
C SER A 21 -9.95 12.90 12.61
N LEU A 22 -9.07 11.93 12.83
CA LEU A 22 -8.99 10.67 12.10
C LEU A 22 -9.43 9.52 13.00
N LYS A 23 -9.93 8.45 12.39
CA LYS A 23 -10.15 7.16 13.02
C LYS A 23 -9.35 6.10 12.28
N GLU A 24 -8.59 5.30 13.02
CA GLU A 24 -7.77 4.24 12.46
C GLU A 24 -8.58 3.31 11.55
N LYS A 25 -9.76 2.87 11.98
CA LYS A 25 -10.62 1.95 11.21
C LYS A 25 -10.94 2.42 9.79
N GLU A 26 -11.01 3.73 9.55
CA GLU A 26 -11.33 4.33 8.25
C GLU A 26 -10.08 4.30 7.36
N ILE A 27 -8.93 4.67 7.91
CA ILE A 27 -7.64 4.71 7.21
C ILE A 27 -7.22 3.31 6.78
N VAL A 28 -7.26 2.34 7.70
CA VAL A 28 -6.80 0.97 7.41
C VAL A 28 -7.71 0.28 6.40
N LEU A 29 -9.01 0.59 6.38
CA LEU A 29 -9.92 0.10 5.35
C LEU A 29 -9.54 0.65 3.97
N ALA A 30 -9.27 1.95 3.88
CA ALA A 30 -8.86 2.59 2.63
C ALA A 30 -7.53 2.01 2.10
N ILE A 31 -6.48 1.92 2.93
CA ILE A 31 -5.19 1.30 2.55
C ILE A 31 -5.40 -0.13 2.04
N SER A 32 -6.21 -0.92 2.75
CA SER A 32 -6.46 -2.32 2.38
C SER A 32 -7.23 -2.46 1.06
N GLN A 33 -8.19 -1.57 0.80
CA GLN A 33 -8.92 -1.52 -0.46
C GLN A 33 -8.01 -1.15 -1.64
N TYR A 34 -7.08 -0.19 -1.44
CA TYR A 34 -6.06 0.13 -2.44
C TYR A 34 -5.14 -1.06 -2.71
N ALA A 35 -4.67 -1.74 -1.67
CA ALA A 35 -3.84 -2.93 -1.80
C ALA A 35 -4.56 -4.06 -2.57
N LYS A 36 -5.81 -4.36 -2.20
CA LYS A 36 -6.65 -5.34 -2.88
C LYS A 36 -6.80 -5.02 -4.36
N ARG A 37 -7.23 -3.80 -4.69
CA ARG A 37 -7.42 -3.36 -6.08
C ARG A 37 -6.12 -3.45 -6.89
N PHE A 38 -4.99 -3.07 -6.30
CA PHE A 38 -3.71 -3.13 -6.99
C PHE A 38 -3.28 -4.58 -7.26
N LEU A 39 -3.38 -5.47 -6.27
CA LEU A 39 -3.09 -6.90 -6.47
C LEU A 39 -3.95 -7.50 -7.59
N GLU A 40 -5.26 -7.27 -7.56
CA GLU A 40 -6.21 -7.87 -8.51
C GLU A 40 -6.10 -7.31 -9.93
N THR A 41 -5.59 -6.09 -10.08
CA THR A 41 -5.45 -5.45 -11.41
C THR A 41 -4.06 -5.61 -12.02
N GLN A 42 -3.02 -5.71 -11.19
CA GLN A 42 -1.63 -5.69 -11.64
C GLN A 42 -0.97 -7.08 -11.64
N TYR A 43 -1.58 -8.10 -11.03
CA TYR A 43 -0.98 -9.43 -10.93
C TYR A 43 -1.96 -10.53 -11.33
N GLN A 44 -1.43 -11.55 -12.00
CA GLN A 44 -2.18 -12.74 -12.38
C GLN A 44 -2.09 -13.79 -11.28
N GLY A 45 -3.06 -14.70 -11.29
CA GLY A 45 -3.01 -15.87 -10.42
C GLY A 45 -3.24 -15.56 -8.94
N VAL A 46 -3.81 -14.41 -8.58
CA VAL A 46 -4.06 -13.99 -7.20
C VAL A 46 -5.56 -13.75 -6.94
N GLU A 47 -6.05 -14.24 -5.81
CA GLU A 47 -7.36 -13.91 -5.24
C GLU A 47 -7.12 -13.18 -3.92
N VAL A 48 -7.80 -12.05 -3.70
CA VAL A 48 -7.63 -11.25 -2.48
C VAL A 48 -8.95 -11.15 -1.72
N ARG A 49 -8.94 -11.47 -0.43
CA ARG A 49 -10.07 -11.24 0.46
C ARG A 49 -9.69 -10.26 1.56
N LEU A 50 -10.69 -9.51 2.01
CA LEU A 50 -10.60 -8.67 3.19
C LEU A 50 -11.37 -9.36 4.31
N THR A 51 -10.87 -9.33 5.55
CA THR A 51 -11.68 -9.76 6.71
C THR A 51 -12.98 -8.94 6.78
N ARG A 52 -12.88 -7.63 6.57
CA ARG A 52 -14.02 -6.71 6.35
C ARG A 52 -13.84 -5.85 5.11
N ALA A 53 -14.90 -5.71 4.30
CA ALA A 53 -14.91 -4.83 3.13
C ALA A 53 -15.62 -3.49 3.42
N ASP A 54 -16.28 -3.38 4.57
CA ASP A 54 -17.08 -2.27 5.06
C ASP A 54 -16.73 -1.93 6.53
N ASP A 55 -17.47 -0.98 7.12
CA ASP A 55 -17.30 -0.56 8.51
C ASP A 55 -18.04 -1.49 9.49
N ARG A 56 -17.65 -2.76 9.54
CA ARG A 56 -18.16 -3.74 10.52
C ARG A 56 -17.08 -4.19 11.50
N PHE A 57 -17.50 -4.51 12.72
CA PHE A 57 -16.62 -5.09 13.73
C PHE A 57 -16.44 -6.58 13.50
N ILE A 58 -15.20 -7.06 13.52
CA ILE A 58 -14.87 -8.49 13.53
C ILE A 58 -13.97 -8.80 14.74
N PRO A 59 -14.35 -9.74 15.62
CA PRO A 59 -13.49 -10.22 16.70
C PRO A 59 -12.13 -10.75 16.23
N LEU A 60 -11.08 -10.59 17.05
CA LEU A 60 -9.72 -10.96 16.66
C LEU A 60 -9.55 -12.44 16.28
N ASN A 61 -10.21 -13.35 17.02
CA ASN A 61 -10.19 -14.79 16.73
C ASN A 61 -10.89 -15.10 15.39
N GLU A 62 -11.98 -14.41 15.09
CA GLU A 62 -12.71 -14.59 13.82
C GLU A 62 -11.87 -14.13 12.61
N ARG A 63 -11.07 -13.06 12.75
CA ARG A 63 -10.15 -12.61 11.68
C ARG A 63 -9.15 -13.70 11.28
N ALA A 64 -8.53 -14.34 12.28
CA ALA A 64 -7.60 -15.45 12.05
C ALA A 64 -8.34 -16.67 11.46
N GLN A 65 -9.53 -16.98 11.98
CA GLN A 65 -10.34 -18.08 11.50
C GLN A 65 -10.74 -17.91 10.03
N LEU A 66 -11.16 -16.71 9.61
CA LEU A 66 -11.48 -16.40 8.21
C LEU A 66 -10.31 -16.68 7.27
N ALA A 67 -9.08 -16.36 7.69
CA ALA A 67 -7.88 -16.63 6.91
C ALA A 67 -7.57 -18.13 6.83
N ASN A 68 -7.72 -18.83 7.96
CA ASN A 68 -7.46 -20.27 8.08
C ASN A 68 -8.48 -21.09 7.27
N ASP A 69 -9.77 -20.82 7.43
CA ASP A 69 -10.86 -21.54 6.75
C ASP A 69 -10.77 -21.39 5.23
N TRP A 70 -10.38 -20.21 4.76
CA TRP A 70 -10.19 -19.98 3.34
C TRP A 70 -8.90 -20.63 2.81
N GLY A 71 -7.96 -20.99 3.69
CA GLY A 71 -6.64 -21.49 3.34
C GLY A 71 -5.80 -20.42 2.64
N ALA A 72 -5.70 -19.23 3.22
CA ALA A 72 -4.88 -18.15 2.67
C ALA A 72 -3.38 -18.55 2.60
N ASP A 73 -2.69 -18.14 1.54
CA ASP A 73 -1.23 -18.32 1.40
C ASP A 73 -0.46 -17.27 2.23
N VAL A 74 -1.09 -16.12 2.51
CA VAL A 74 -0.50 -15.02 3.28
C VAL A 74 -1.57 -14.22 4.01
N PHE A 75 -1.24 -13.72 5.21
CA PHE A 75 -2.08 -12.83 6.00
C PHE A 75 -1.34 -11.52 6.32
N VAL A 76 -1.95 -10.38 6.04
CA VAL A 76 -1.40 -9.06 6.40
C VAL A 76 -2.46 -8.24 7.11
N SER A 77 -2.21 -7.95 8.39
CA SER A 77 -3.05 -7.07 9.20
C SER A 77 -2.53 -5.64 9.11
N ILE A 78 -3.42 -4.68 8.84
CA ILE A 78 -3.07 -3.29 8.53
C ILE A 78 -3.65 -2.40 9.63
N HIS A 79 -2.77 -1.65 10.29
CA HIS A 79 -3.04 -0.82 11.46
C HIS A 79 -2.38 0.57 11.37
N ILE A 80 -2.77 1.46 12.27
CA ILE A 80 -2.17 2.78 12.51
C ILE A 80 -1.90 2.92 14.00
N ASN A 81 -0.68 3.33 14.35
CA ASN A 81 -0.24 3.37 15.73
C ASN A 81 -0.73 4.62 16.47
N ALA A 82 -0.54 4.63 17.79
CA ALA A 82 -0.77 5.77 18.68
C ALA A 82 0.12 5.65 19.93
N GLY A 83 0.02 6.63 20.84
CA GLY A 83 0.74 6.62 22.12
C GLY A 83 2.01 7.48 22.11
N GLY A 84 2.04 8.57 21.34
CA GLY A 84 3.12 9.57 21.41
C GLY A 84 4.40 9.23 20.63
N GLY A 85 4.29 8.46 19.54
CA GLY A 85 5.40 8.12 18.63
C GLY A 85 5.26 8.71 17.22
N SER A 86 6.20 8.38 16.34
CA SER A 86 6.09 8.62 14.89
C SER A 86 6.91 7.60 14.10
N GLY A 87 6.52 7.34 12.86
CA GLY A 87 7.21 6.45 11.94
C GLY A 87 6.54 5.10 11.70
N PHE A 88 7.19 4.28 10.87
CA PHE A 88 6.66 3.01 10.38
C PHE A 88 7.33 1.81 11.06
N GLU A 89 6.53 0.83 11.47
CA GLU A 89 7.00 -0.45 12.00
C GLU A 89 6.15 -1.62 11.51
N THR A 90 6.74 -2.82 11.56
CA THR A 90 6.04 -4.06 11.23
C THR A 90 6.22 -5.08 12.34
N PHE A 91 5.25 -5.94 12.54
CA PHE A 91 5.23 -6.95 13.60
C PHE A 91 5.03 -8.35 13.04
N ARG A 92 5.67 -9.32 13.66
CA ARG A 92 5.39 -10.75 13.50
C ARG A 92 5.24 -11.41 14.87
N SER A 93 4.73 -12.65 14.89
CA SER A 93 4.76 -13.46 16.11
C SER A 93 6.21 -13.74 16.56
N LYS A 94 6.42 -13.87 17.88
CA LYS A 94 7.72 -14.30 18.45
C LYS A 94 8.16 -15.68 17.95
N SER A 95 7.20 -16.58 17.74
CA SER A 95 7.42 -17.95 17.26
C SER A 95 7.34 -18.09 15.73
N ALA A 96 7.49 -16.99 14.99
CA ALA A 96 7.34 -16.98 13.55
C ALA A 96 8.43 -17.79 12.83
N ASN A 97 8.05 -18.50 11.76
CA ASN A 97 8.95 -19.25 10.89
C ASN A 97 9.68 -18.33 9.88
N ASP A 98 10.63 -18.90 9.14
CA ASP A 98 11.45 -18.18 8.16
C ASP A 98 10.62 -17.51 7.06
N LEU A 99 9.55 -18.15 6.59
CA LEU A 99 8.65 -17.54 5.60
C LEU A 99 8.01 -16.25 6.11
N THR A 100 7.61 -16.22 7.38
CA THR A 100 7.07 -15.01 8.00
C THR A 100 8.14 -13.94 8.19
N VAL A 101 9.38 -14.33 8.51
CA VAL A 101 10.52 -13.41 8.57
C VAL A 101 10.80 -12.79 7.19
N THR A 102 10.79 -13.60 6.13
CA THR A 102 10.93 -13.11 4.74
C THR A 102 9.81 -12.15 4.40
N LEU A 103 8.54 -12.50 4.68
CA LEU A 103 7.39 -11.64 4.44
C LEU A 103 7.52 -10.29 5.17
N GLN A 104 7.89 -10.30 6.45
CA GLN A 104 8.08 -9.08 7.24
C GLN A 104 9.17 -8.19 6.63
N ASN A 105 10.29 -8.79 6.21
CA ASN A 105 11.39 -8.06 5.59
C ASN A 105 10.98 -7.44 4.26
N THR A 106 10.26 -8.18 3.42
CA THR A 106 9.78 -7.72 2.12
C THR A 106 8.77 -6.58 2.27
N LEU A 107 7.75 -6.74 3.13
CA LEU A 107 6.77 -5.69 3.45
C LEU A 107 7.46 -4.44 3.97
N HIS A 108 8.31 -4.60 5.00
CA HIS A 108 8.91 -3.47 5.66
C HIS A 108 9.77 -2.63 4.70
N ASN A 109 10.61 -3.28 3.89
CA ASN A 109 11.48 -2.59 2.93
C ASN A 109 10.70 -1.85 1.85
N GLU A 110 9.72 -2.51 1.21
CA GLU A 110 9.00 -1.92 0.07
C GLU A 110 8.08 -0.78 0.52
N ILE A 111 7.39 -0.94 1.66
CA ILE A 111 6.50 0.09 2.20
C ILE A 111 7.30 1.31 2.63
N LEU A 112 8.36 1.13 3.43
CA LEU A 112 9.20 2.23 3.89
C LEU A 112 9.85 2.97 2.72
N LYS A 113 10.36 2.23 1.72
CA LYS A 113 10.90 2.80 0.48
C LYS A 113 9.85 3.65 -0.24
N SER A 114 8.63 3.14 -0.40
CA SER A 114 7.54 3.87 -1.08
C SER A 114 7.11 5.12 -0.31
N MET A 115 7.00 5.03 1.02
CA MET A 115 6.64 6.19 1.85
C MET A 115 7.71 7.29 1.76
N ASN A 116 8.99 6.92 1.77
CA ASN A 116 10.12 7.85 1.68
C ASN A 116 10.23 8.61 0.35
N ILE A 117 9.53 8.17 -0.71
CA ILE A 117 9.40 8.94 -1.95
C ILE A 117 8.54 10.19 -1.73
N VAL A 118 7.53 10.08 -0.85
CA VAL A 118 6.56 11.15 -0.59
C VAL A 118 6.99 12.02 0.58
N SER A 119 7.46 11.40 1.67
CA SER A 119 7.89 12.12 2.87
C SER A 119 8.91 11.28 3.65
N PRO A 120 9.95 11.88 4.23
CA PRO A 120 10.88 11.15 5.11
C PRO A 120 10.13 10.55 6.30
N ILE A 121 10.04 9.22 6.34
CA ILE A 121 9.41 8.46 7.41
C ILE A 121 10.48 7.88 8.31
N LYS A 122 10.29 8.06 9.62
CA LYS A 122 11.13 7.42 10.62
C LYS A 122 10.96 5.90 10.55
N ASP A 123 12.06 5.18 10.32
CA ASP A 123 12.10 3.72 10.43
C ASP A 123 12.12 3.33 11.92
N ARG A 124 11.10 2.60 12.37
CA ARG A 124 10.99 2.06 13.73
C ARG A 124 11.29 0.56 13.78
N GLY A 125 11.61 -0.03 12.65
CA GLY A 125 12.14 -1.38 12.53
C GLY A 125 11.08 -2.48 12.48
N ARG A 126 11.61 -3.70 12.54
CA ARG A 126 10.87 -4.96 12.45
C ARG A 126 10.77 -5.53 13.84
N GLN A 127 9.57 -5.48 14.38
CA GLN A 127 9.28 -5.85 15.75
C GLN A 127 8.71 -7.27 15.84
N GLN A 128 8.73 -7.81 17.05
CA GLN A 128 8.03 -9.04 17.41
C GLN A 128 7.00 -8.72 18.49
N ALA A 129 5.77 -9.21 18.33
CA ALA A 129 4.70 -8.99 19.29
C ALA A 129 3.86 -10.24 19.49
N ASN A 130 3.10 -10.23 20.58
CA ASN A 130 2.16 -11.28 20.93
C ASN A 130 0.74 -10.89 20.48
N PHE A 131 0.56 -10.54 19.21
CA PHE A 131 -0.76 -10.24 18.65
C PHE A 131 -1.52 -11.52 18.29
N LEU A 132 -2.79 -11.60 18.69
CA LEU A 132 -3.60 -12.81 18.53
C LEU A 132 -3.73 -13.22 17.06
N VAL A 133 -4.03 -12.27 16.18
CA VAL A 133 -4.18 -12.52 14.73
C VAL A 133 -2.90 -13.11 14.13
N LEU A 134 -1.72 -12.70 14.57
CA LEU A 134 -0.45 -13.23 14.07
C LEU A 134 -0.09 -14.61 14.63
N ARG A 135 -0.61 -14.95 15.82
CA ARG A 135 -0.39 -16.27 16.43
C ARG A 135 -1.35 -17.33 15.93
N GLN A 136 -2.59 -16.95 15.63
CA GLN A 136 -3.67 -17.89 15.34
C GLN A 136 -3.87 -18.15 13.85
N THR A 137 -3.18 -17.43 12.98
CA THR A 137 -3.12 -17.72 11.54
C THR A 137 -2.14 -18.85 11.24
N ALA A 138 -2.51 -19.76 10.34
CA ALA A 138 -1.70 -20.92 9.95
C ALA A 138 -0.67 -20.62 8.85
N MET A 139 -0.81 -19.48 8.16
CA MET A 139 0.06 -19.03 7.07
C MET A 139 1.02 -17.92 7.53
N PRO A 140 2.04 -17.55 6.73
CA PRO A 140 2.89 -16.39 7.02
C PRO A 140 2.06 -15.13 7.28
N ALA A 141 2.31 -14.50 8.43
CA ALA A 141 1.48 -13.42 8.95
C ALA A 141 2.29 -12.24 9.49
N VAL A 142 1.96 -11.03 9.02
CA VAL A 142 2.59 -9.78 9.45
C VAL A 142 1.52 -8.74 9.76
N LEU A 143 1.75 -7.91 10.78
CA LEU A 143 0.98 -6.71 11.05
C LEU A 143 1.82 -5.48 10.70
N THR A 144 1.23 -4.48 10.05
CA THR A 144 1.88 -3.21 9.72
C THR A 144 1.26 -2.07 10.51
N GLU A 145 2.09 -1.27 11.17
CA GLU A 145 1.68 -0.03 11.82
C GLU A 145 2.11 1.15 10.94
N ASN A 146 1.16 1.67 10.17
CA ASN A 146 1.43 2.62 9.09
C ASN A 146 1.40 4.05 9.60
N LEU A 147 2.38 4.39 10.44
CA LEU A 147 2.53 5.69 11.11
C LEU A 147 1.65 5.87 12.36
N PHE A 148 1.76 7.03 13.01
CA PHE A 148 1.07 7.34 14.27
C PHE A 148 -0.05 8.36 14.09
N ILE A 149 -1.28 8.01 14.45
CA ILE A 149 -2.47 8.85 14.23
C ILE A 149 -2.47 10.12 15.09
N ASP A 150 -1.81 10.08 16.25
CA ASP A 150 -1.76 11.13 17.26
C ASP A 150 -0.51 12.03 17.13
N SER A 151 0.25 11.89 16.05
CA SER A 151 1.50 12.62 15.83
C SER A 151 1.47 13.51 14.59
N GLY A 152 2.64 14.09 14.24
CA GLY A 152 2.83 14.84 13.00
C GLY A 152 2.63 14.00 11.72
N ASP A 153 2.67 12.66 11.84
CA ASP A 153 2.38 11.73 10.75
C ASP A 153 0.92 11.84 10.26
N SER A 154 0.03 12.41 11.08
CA SER A 154 -1.37 12.65 10.71
C SER A 154 -1.55 13.49 9.44
N ARG A 155 -0.53 14.25 9.01
CA ARG A 155 -0.52 14.95 7.72
C ARG A 155 -0.55 13.96 6.55
N GLN A 156 0.28 12.93 6.59
CA GLN A 156 0.33 11.87 5.59
C GLN A 156 -0.95 11.01 5.65
N LEU A 157 -1.45 10.74 6.86
CA LEU A 157 -2.67 9.95 7.04
C LEU A 157 -3.96 10.63 6.53
N LYS A 158 -3.93 11.95 6.33
CA LYS A 158 -5.01 12.73 5.68
C LYS A 158 -4.90 12.74 4.16
N ASP A 159 -3.74 12.40 3.60
CA ASP A 159 -3.49 12.46 2.16
C ASP A 159 -3.88 11.15 1.48
N GLN A 160 -4.92 11.21 0.64
CA GLN A 160 -5.39 10.05 -0.12
C GLN A 160 -4.34 9.49 -1.09
N ALA A 161 -3.44 10.32 -1.63
CA ALA A 161 -2.36 9.85 -2.48
C ALA A 161 -1.34 9.03 -1.67
N PHE A 162 -1.05 9.47 -0.43
CA PHE A 162 -0.19 8.72 0.49
C PHE A 162 -0.83 7.39 0.91
N LEU A 163 -2.13 7.38 1.25
CA LEU A 163 -2.85 6.14 1.59
C LEU A 163 -2.87 5.16 0.42
N LYS A 164 -3.11 5.64 -0.81
CA LYS A 164 -3.05 4.84 -2.03
C LYS A 164 -1.65 4.27 -2.24
N ALA A 165 -0.61 5.09 -2.21
CA ALA A 165 0.77 4.64 -2.39
C ALA A 165 1.16 3.61 -1.32
N THR A 166 0.73 3.79 -0.08
CA THR A 166 0.94 2.84 1.02
C THR A 166 0.26 1.49 0.71
N GLY A 167 -1.00 1.50 0.28
CA GLY A 167 -1.70 0.27 -0.11
C GLY A 167 -1.06 -0.44 -1.31
N GLU A 168 -0.63 0.32 -2.32
CA GLU A 168 0.07 -0.24 -3.49
C GLU A 168 1.43 -0.83 -3.11
N ALA A 169 2.13 -0.25 -2.14
CA ALA A 169 3.38 -0.80 -1.62
C ALA A 169 3.17 -2.12 -0.87
N HIS A 170 2.08 -2.26 -0.08
CA HIS A 170 1.70 -3.55 0.50
C HIS A 170 1.47 -4.60 -0.60
N ALA A 171 0.72 -4.23 -1.64
CA ALA A 171 0.43 -5.11 -2.76
C ALA A 171 1.72 -5.58 -3.49
N LYS A 172 2.64 -4.67 -3.81
CA LYS A 172 3.92 -4.99 -4.45
C LYS A 172 4.78 -5.92 -3.59
N ALA A 173 4.84 -5.67 -2.29
CA ALA A 173 5.58 -6.52 -1.36
C ALA A 173 5.00 -7.94 -1.29
N ILE A 174 3.67 -8.05 -1.16
CA ILE A 174 2.96 -9.33 -1.16
C ILE A 174 3.18 -10.07 -2.48
N ALA A 175 3.08 -9.38 -3.62
CA ALA A 175 3.30 -9.97 -4.92
C ALA A 175 4.75 -10.47 -5.09
N THR A 176 5.73 -9.71 -4.61
CA THR A 176 7.14 -10.12 -4.57
C THR A 176 7.34 -11.37 -3.72
N PHE A 177 6.78 -11.38 -2.51
CA PHE A 177 6.87 -12.52 -1.59
C PHE A 177 6.25 -13.79 -2.19
N LEU A 178 5.07 -13.68 -2.81
CA LEU A 178 4.36 -14.79 -3.44
C LEU A 178 4.88 -15.13 -4.84
N LYS A 179 5.86 -14.37 -5.36
CA LYS A 179 6.41 -14.50 -6.71
C LYS A 179 5.33 -14.45 -7.80
N LEU A 180 4.37 -13.53 -7.64
CA LEU A 180 3.28 -13.37 -8.60
C LEU A 180 3.80 -12.85 -9.93
N THR A 181 3.21 -13.34 -11.01
CA THR A 181 3.44 -12.80 -12.34
C THR A 181 2.66 -11.50 -12.46
N ALA A 182 3.36 -10.40 -12.71
CA ALA A 182 2.69 -9.17 -13.10
C ALA A 182 1.81 -9.47 -14.31
N VAL A 183 0.59 -8.97 -14.32
CA VAL A 183 -0.16 -8.83 -15.56
C VAL A 183 0.81 -8.07 -16.46
N PRO A 184 1.24 -8.66 -17.62
CA PRO A 184 1.93 -7.86 -18.61
C PRO A 184 1.07 -6.62 -18.71
N SER A 185 1.67 -5.42 -18.61
CA SER A 185 0.88 -4.24 -18.96
C SER A 185 0.17 -4.68 -20.23
N LYS A 186 -1.17 -4.63 -20.26
CA LYS A 186 -1.81 -4.62 -21.57
C LYS A 186 -0.95 -3.62 -22.26
N GLY A 187 -0.16 -4.04 -23.25
CA GLY A 187 0.64 -3.10 -24.00
C GLY A 187 -0.38 -2.02 -24.24
N GLY A 188 -0.15 -0.83 -23.66
CA GLY A 188 -0.80 0.35 -24.21
C GLY A 188 -0.47 0.14 -25.66
N THR A 189 -1.50 -0.20 -26.42
CA THR A 189 -1.38 -0.91 -27.70
C THR A 189 -0.13 -0.39 -28.35
N GLU A 190 0.73 -1.23 -28.92
CA GLU A 190 1.47 -0.70 -30.07
C GLU A 190 0.36 -0.26 -31.03
N VAL A 191 -0.04 1.00 -30.86
CA VAL A 191 -0.85 1.75 -31.78
C VAL A 191 0.19 1.98 -32.85
N SER A 192 0.30 1.01 -33.75
CA SER A 192 0.58 1.29 -35.15
C SER A 192 -0.11 2.62 -35.46
N PRO A 193 0.61 3.63 -35.97
CA PRO A 193 0.25 5.04 -35.87
C PRO A 193 -1.17 5.30 -36.35
N GLN A 194 -2.14 5.26 -35.42
CA GLN A 194 -3.48 5.73 -35.67
C GLN A 194 -3.53 7.17 -35.21
N LYS A 195 -3.44 8.05 -36.20
CA LYS A 195 -3.99 9.42 -36.26
C LYS A 195 -4.36 10.03 -34.90
N GLY A 196 -3.54 10.97 -34.43
CA GLY A 196 -4.03 12.07 -33.60
C GLY A 196 -3.31 12.31 -32.29
N TYR A 197 -1.99 12.56 -32.32
CA TYR A 197 -1.48 13.62 -31.45
C TYR A 197 -1.89 14.95 -32.06
N SER A 198 -2.29 15.93 -31.24
CA SER A 198 -2.15 17.30 -31.72
C SER A 198 -0.67 17.50 -32.04
N THR A 199 -0.36 18.22 -33.12
CA THR A 199 1.02 18.57 -33.47
C THR A 199 1.75 19.26 -32.31
N GLU A 200 1.02 19.86 -31.39
CA GLU A 200 1.52 20.49 -30.16
C GLU A 200 1.97 19.47 -29.11
N LEU A 201 1.21 18.40 -28.86
CA LEU A 201 1.59 17.39 -27.88
C LEU A 201 2.85 16.63 -28.33
N ALA A 202 2.97 16.33 -29.62
CA ALA A 202 4.17 15.70 -30.17
C ALA A 202 5.42 16.58 -29.97
N LYS A 203 5.30 17.89 -30.25
CA LYS A 203 6.38 18.86 -30.01
C LYS A 203 6.72 18.98 -28.53
N ALA A 204 5.72 18.98 -27.65
CA ALA A 204 5.93 19.05 -26.20
C ALA A 204 6.67 17.82 -25.67
N VAL A 205 6.35 16.62 -26.17
CA VAL A 205 7.04 15.37 -25.78
C VAL A 205 8.48 15.36 -26.28
N GLU A 206 8.74 15.76 -27.53
CA GLU A 206 10.12 15.84 -28.03
C GLU A 206 10.96 16.87 -27.28
N TRP A 207 10.40 18.05 -27.02
CA TRP A 207 11.04 19.06 -26.20
C TRP A 207 11.34 18.51 -24.79
N ALA A 208 10.37 17.87 -24.13
CA ALA A 208 10.56 17.30 -22.80
C ALA A 208 11.65 16.21 -22.77
N LYS A 209 11.79 15.41 -23.83
CA LYS A 209 12.90 14.45 -23.98
C LYS A 209 14.24 15.14 -24.12
N LYS A 210 14.32 16.15 -24.99
CA LYS A 210 15.55 16.91 -25.24
C LYS A 210 16.05 17.61 -23.98
N GLU A 211 15.13 18.18 -23.19
CA GLU A 211 15.46 18.86 -21.94
C GLU A 211 15.65 17.90 -20.75
N GLY A 212 15.57 16.57 -20.97
CA GLY A 212 15.72 15.57 -19.92
C GLY A 212 14.60 15.57 -18.87
N ILE A 213 13.47 16.19 -19.17
CA ILE A 213 12.29 16.31 -18.29
C ILE A 213 11.48 15.00 -18.29
N SER A 214 11.48 14.27 -19.41
CA SER A 214 10.75 13.00 -19.57
C SER A 214 11.51 12.05 -20.49
N ASP A 215 11.41 10.75 -20.25
CA ASP A 215 11.83 9.70 -21.18
C ASP A 215 10.81 9.46 -22.31
N GLY A 216 9.68 10.19 -22.26
CA GLY A 216 8.53 10.07 -23.15
C GLY A 216 7.75 8.78 -23.00
N GLN A 217 7.94 8.05 -21.90
CA GLN A 217 7.00 7.04 -21.49
C GLN A 217 5.81 7.70 -20.77
N ARG A 218 4.71 6.97 -20.64
CA ARG A 218 3.54 7.39 -19.84
C ARG A 218 2.84 8.68 -20.30
N VAL A 219 3.05 9.12 -21.55
CA VAL A 219 2.47 10.38 -22.11
C VAL A 219 0.95 10.45 -22.03
N ASN A 220 0.26 9.31 -22.13
CA ASN A 220 -1.20 9.21 -22.08
C ASN A 220 -1.71 8.68 -20.73
N GLU A 221 -0.86 8.57 -19.71
CA GLU A 221 -1.28 8.16 -18.39
C GLU A 221 -1.81 9.35 -17.58
N PRO A 222 -2.85 9.15 -16.74
CA PRO A 222 -3.34 10.21 -15.87
C PRO A 222 -2.31 10.55 -14.80
N ALA A 223 -1.93 11.82 -14.71
CA ALA A 223 -1.13 12.34 -13.60
C ALA A 223 -2.00 12.62 -12.37
N THR A 224 -1.48 12.35 -11.18
CA THR A 224 -2.13 12.77 -9.93
C THR A 224 -2.03 14.29 -9.76
N ARG A 225 -2.95 14.88 -8.98
CA ARG A 225 -2.87 16.31 -8.64
C ARG A 225 -1.56 16.66 -7.92
N GLY A 226 -1.03 15.76 -7.09
CA GLY A 226 0.25 15.95 -6.40
C GLY A 226 1.44 16.02 -7.35
N GLU A 227 1.52 15.11 -8.32
CA GLU A 227 2.56 15.14 -9.36
C GLU A 227 2.50 16.45 -10.16
N ILE A 228 1.30 16.89 -10.54
CA ILE A 228 1.09 18.16 -11.25
C ILE A 228 1.55 19.34 -10.38
N LEU A 229 1.18 19.39 -9.09
CA LEU A 229 1.56 20.48 -8.18
C LEU A 229 3.07 20.52 -7.93
N ILE A 230 3.74 19.37 -7.82
CA ILE A 230 5.20 19.29 -7.67
C ILE A 230 5.91 19.81 -8.92
N MET A 231 5.42 19.42 -10.10
CA MET A 231 5.96 19.93 -11.37
C MET A 231 5.81 21.45 -11.47
N LEU A 232 4.62 21.98 -11.15
CA LEU A 232 4.36 23.42 -11.13
C LEU A 232 5.23 24.16 -10.11
N TYR A 233 5.37 23.63 -8.90
CA TYR A 233 6.22 24.20 -7.87
C TYR A 233 7.68 24.29 -8.34
N ARG A 234 8.25 23.22 -8.89
CA ARG A 234 9.63 23.23 -9.41
C ARG A 234 9.82 24.23 -10.56
N ALA A 235 8.81 24.38 -11.42
CA ALA A 235 8.88 25.27 -12.58
C ALA A 235 8.70 26.76 -12.22
N LEU A 236 7.95 27.06 -11.15
CA LEU A 236 7.55 28.43 -10.79
C LEU A 236 8.31 28.98 -9.58
N ALA A 237 8.71 28.13 -8.63
CA ALA A 237 9.37 28.56 -7.39
C ALA A 237 10.90 28.68 -7.52
N ASN A 238 11.49 28.18 -8.61
CA ASN A 238 12.92 28.31 -8.91
C ASN A 238 13.21 29.41 -9.95
N LYS A 239 12.35 30.43 -10.04
CA LYS A 239 12.56 31.65 -10.82
C LYS A 239 12.82 32.85 -9.91
#